data_AF-A0A2V9X984-F1
#
_entry.id   AF-A0A2V9X984-F1
#
_cell.length_a   1.000
_cell.length_b   1.000
_cell.length_c   1.000
_cell.angle_alpha   90.00
_cell.angle_beta   90.00
_cell.angle_gamma   90.00
#
_symmetry.space_group_name_H-M   'P 1'
#
loop_
_entity.id
_entity.type
_entity.pdbx_description
1 polymer ?
#
loop_
_entity_poly.entity_id
_entity_poly.type
_entity_poly.pdbx_seq_one_letter_code
_entity_poly.pdbx_strand_id
1 'polypeptide(L)'
;LLLGTAGWVLLIRGLDRLFSSPNLEASLEPLKITIKKAASDFVVVRHGKTAPFLPPAGGYLIAYENDPEGFRADAKVFDTWFNATRLAAQVLDRDTDRNWVRSSSEIDYLKPEDRLDAWGHAFCLLRRENTLLVISAGSAAPSTPLCRDIHMEARELAQLPHGKLLESPSRTFVLVLDKNRLQTSKPAPLPTFVLLCFCRPHLRN
;
A
#
# COMPACT_ATOMS: atom_id res chain seq x y z
N LEU A 1 -19.68 3.60 -3.23
CA LEU A 1 -18.53 2.76 -2.83
C LEU A 1 -17.34 3.69 -2.55
N LEU A 2 -17.22 4.17 -1.31
CA LEU A 2 -16.45 5.38 -0.98
C LEU A 2 -15.38 5.07 0.07
N LEU A 3 -14.32 4.38 -0.31
CA LEU A 3 -13.08 4.44 0.46
C LEU A 3 -11.99 4.84 -0.52
N GLY A 4 -11.75 6.16 -0.58
CA GLY A 4 -10.53 6.69 -1.18
C GLY A 4 -9.29 6.18 -0.42
N THR A 5 -8.10 6.47 -0.93
CA THR A 5 -6.81 6.05 -0.32
C THR A 5 -6.72 6.38 1.18
N ALA A 6 -7.24 7.54 1.59
CA ALA A 6 -7.31 7.93 3.01
C ALA A 6 -8.23 7.04 3.86
N GLY A 7 -9.35 6.56 3.29
CA GLY A 7 -10.26 5.62 3.95
C GLY A 7 -9.63 4.26 4.19
N TRP A 8 -8.81 3.79 3.24
CA TRP A 8 -8.03 2.56 3.40
C TRP A 8 -6.99 2.66 4.52
N VAL A 9 -6.26 3.78 4.60
CA VAL A 9 -5.26 3.99 5.67
C VAL A 9 -5.90 3.95 7.08
N LEU A 10 -7.08 4.53 7.24
CA LEU A 10 -7.81 4.48 8.52
C LEU A 10 -8.32 3.07 8.85
N LEU A 11 -8.83 2.35 7.85
CA LEU A 11 -9.27 0.97 8.03
C LEU A 11 -8.10 0.08 8.48
N ILE A 12 -6.93 0.20 7.85
CA ILE A 12 -5.73 -0.58 8.19
C ILE A 12 -5.28 -0.29 9.61
N ARG A 13 -5.19 0.99 10.00
CA ARG A 13 -4.82 1.35 11.39
C ARG A 13 -5.81 0.82 12.44
N GLY A 14 -7.09 0.76 12.08
CA GLY A 14 -8.12 0.15 12.93
C GLY A 14 -7.93 -1.35 13.05
N LEU A 15 -7.64 -2.01 11.93
CA LEU A 15 -7.40 -3.46 11.86
C LEU A 15 -6.13 -3.87 12.60
N ASP A 16 -5.01 -3.16 12.45
CA ASP A 16 -3.76 -3.46 13.17
C ASP A 16 -3.95 -3.44 14.69
N ARG A 17 -4.76 -2.49 15.20
CA ARG A 17 -5.13 -2.43 16.62
C ARG A 17 -6.01 -3.60 17.06
N LEU A 18 -6.95 -4.02 16.21
CA LEU A 18 -7.82 -5.17 16.45
C LEU A 18 -7.05 -6.49 16.47
N PHE A 19 -5.99 -6.61 15.68
CA PHE A 19 -5.17 -7.82 15.55
C PHE A 19 -3.94 -7.86 16.48
N SER A 20 -3.78 -6.92 17.40
CA SER A 20 -2.58 -6.84 18.28
C SER A 20 -2.52 -7.90 19.41
N SER A 21 -3.51 -8.81 19.50
CA SER A 21 -3.52 -9.88 20.51
C SER A 21 -3.00 -11.20 19.92
N PRO A 22 -1.94 -11.82 20.49
CA PRO A 22 -1.30 -12.99 19.89
C PRO A 22 -2.20 -14.22 19.77
N ASN A 23 -3.14 -14.41 20.71
CA ASN A 23 -4.12 -15.51 20.65
C ASN A 23 -5.22 -15.27 19.61
N LEU A 24 -5.45 -14.01 19.23
CA LEU A 24 -6.46 -13.62 18.25
C LEU A 24 -5.88 -13.55 16.83
N GLU A 25 -4.58 -13.28 16.71
CA GLU A 25 -3.86 -13.14 15.44
C GLU A 25 -3.90 -14.44 14.63
N ALA A 26 -3.60 -15.59 15.24
CA ALA A 26 -3.61 -16.88 14.53
C ALA A 26 -5.01 -17.27 14.01
N SER A 27 -6.07 -16.99 14.78
CA SER A 27 -7.45 -17.29 14.37
C SER A 27 -8.01 -16.33 13.33
N LEU A 28 -7.45 -15.12 13.22
CA LEU A 28 -7.92 -14.08 12.31
C LEU A 28 -7.00 -13.86 11.09
N GLU A 29 -5.90 -14.59 11.00
CA GLU A 29 -4.96 -14.48 9.88
C GLU A 29 -5.63 -14.68 8.51
N PRO A 30 -6.54 -15.68 8.30
CA PRO A 30 -7.29 -15.80 7.05
C PRO A 30 -8.11 -14.55 6.69
N LEU A 31 -8.77 -13.96 7.69
CA LEU A 31 -9.57 -12.75 7.51
C LEU A 31 -8.69 -11.54 7.17
N LYS A 32 -7.56 -11.38 7.86
CA LYS A 32 -6.57 -10.34 7.59
C LYS A 32 -6.03 -10.45 6.16
N ILE A 33 -5.64 -11.65 5.74
CA ILE A 33 -5.17 -11.91 4.36
C ILE A 33 -6.27 -11.56 3.34
N THR A 34 -7.50 -11.98 3.60
CA THR A 34 -8.66 -11.73 2.73
C THR A 34 -8.94 -10.23 2.57
N ILE A 35 -8.88 -9.46 3.66
CA ILE A 35 -9.04 -8.00 3.61
C ILE A 35 -7.89 -7.35 2.84
N LYS A 36 -6.65 -7.75 3.10
CA LYS A 36 -5.47 -7.21 2.38
C LYS A 36 -5.52 -7.53 0.89
N LYS A 37 -5.94 -8.74 0.52
CA LYS A 37 -6.20 -9.13 -0.87
C LYS A 37 -7.24 -8.21 -1.52
N ALA A 38 -8.39 -8.05 -0.88
CA ALA A 38 -9.45 -7.19 -1.40
C ALA A 38 -8.95 -5.75 -1.58
N ALA A 39 -8.17 -5.23 -0.64
CA ALA A 39 -7.57 -3.91 -0.72
C ALA A 39 -6.54 -3.79 -1.87
N SER A 40 -5.69 -4.82 -2.04
CA SER A 40 -4.74 -4.92 -3.16
C SER A 40 -5.43 -4.76 -4.50
N ASP A 41 -6.60 -5.38 -4.69
CA ASP A 41 -7.34 -5.31 -5.94
C ASP A 41 -7.86 -3.90 -6.28
N PHE A 42 -7.93 -3.00 -5.29
CA PHE A 42 -8.24 -1.59 -5.51
C PHE A 42 -7.00 -0.72 -5.72
N VAL A 43 -5.94 -0.94 -4.95
CA VAL A 43 -4.78 -0.03 -4.91
C VAL A 43 -3.69 -0.38 -5.92
N VAL A 44 -3.72 -1.59 -6.47
CA VAL A 44 -2.71 -2.09 -7.42
C VAL A 44 -3.23 -2.03 -8.85
N VAL A 45 -2.41 -1.52 -9.76
CA VAL A 45 -2.60 -1.65 -11.20
C VAL A 45 -1.59 -2.67 -11.70
N ARG A 46 -2.08 -3.82 -12.14
CA ARG A 46 -1.21 -4.93 -12.57
C ARG A 46 -0.80 -4.79 -14.02
N HIS A 47 0.45 -5.15 -14.32
CA HIS A 47 0.91 -5.21 -15.70
C HIS A 47 0.03 -6.15 -16.53
N GLY A 48 -0.32 -5.73 -17.75
CA GLY A 48 -1.13 -6.53 -18.69
C GLY A 48 -2.61 -6.70 -18.31
N LYS A 49 -3.08 -6.12 -17.20
CA LYS A 49 -4.51 -6.13 -16.83
C LYS A 49 -5.11 -4.74 -17.00
N THR A 50 -5.94 -4.59 -18.03
CA THR A 50 -6.68 -3.35 -18.33
C THR A 50 -8.16 -3.43 -17.95
N ALA A 51 -8.69 -4.64 -17.72
CA ALA A 51 -10.08 -4.83 -17.33
C ALA A 51 -10.33 -4.36 -15.89
N PRO A 52 -11.51 -3.78 -15.59
CA PRO A 52 -11.91 -3.49 -14.22
C PRO A 52 -11.86 -4.77 -13.38
N PHE A 53 -11.30 -4.69 -12.19
CA PHE A 53 -11.34 -5.81 -11.26
C PHE A 53 -12.79 -6.13 -10.90
N LEU A 54 -13.16 -7.41 -11.00
CA LEU A 54 -14.43 -7.94 -10.53
C LEU A 54 -14.19 -8.77 -9.27
N PRO A 55 -14.95 -8.56 -8.19
CA PRO A 55 -14.82 -9.36 -6.98
C PRO A 55 -15.09 -10.85 -7.29
N PRO A 56 -14.47 -11.78 -6.55
CA PRO A 56 -14.67 -13.22 -6.78
C PRO A 56 -16.14 -13.61 -6.61
N ALA A 57 -16.63 -14.49 -7.49
CA ALA A 57 -17.94 -15.09 -7.35
C ALA A 57 -18.00 -15.90 -6.03
N GLY A 58 -19.01 -15.64 -5.20
CA GLY A 58 -19.13 -16.25 -3.86
C GLY A 58 -18.37 -15.51 -2.75
N GLY A 59 -17.59 -14.46 -3.07
CA GLY A 59 -16.91 -13.62 -2.09
C GLY A 59 -15.47 -14.05 -1.78
N TYR A 60 -14.74 -13.18 -1.08
CA TYR A 60 -13.29 -13.34 -0.90
C TYR A 60 -12.91 -14.49 0.05
N LEU A 61 -13.74 -14.83 1.04
CA LEU A 61 -13.44 -15.94 1.95
C LEU A 61 -13.44 -17.30 1.21
N ILE A 62 -14.44 -17.53 0.36
CA ILE A 62 -14.50 -18.73 -0.47
C ILE A 62 -13.33 -18.77 -1.46
N ALA A 63 -12.99 -17.62 -2.06
CA ALA A 63 -11.84 -17.54 -2.95
C ALA A 63 -10.50 -17.80 -2.22
N TYR A 64 -10.37 -17.35 -0.96
CA TYR A 64 -9.21 -17.65 -0.12
C TYR A 64 -9.06 -19.14 0.17
N GLU A 65 -10.15 -19.84 0.48
CA GLU A 65 -10.13 -21.28 0.73
C GLU A 65 -9.61 -22.07 -0.49
N ASN A 66 -9.88 -21.57 -1.70
CA ASN A 66 -9.45 -22.20 -2.95
C ASN A 66 -8.02 -21.84 -3.36
N ASP A 67 -7.53 -20.64 -3.03
CA ASP A 67 -6.19 -20.16 -3.37
C ASP A 67 -5.56 -19.33 -2.22
N PRO A 68 -5.16 -19.99 -1.12
CA PRO A 68 -4.62 -19.29 0.04
C PRO A 68 -3.25 -18.66 -0.24
N GLU A 69 -2.44 -19.28 -1.10
CA GLU A 69 -1.09 -18.80 -1.43
C GLU A 69 -1.13 -17.58 -2.35
N GLY A 70 -2.01 -17.55 -3.36
CA GLY A 70 -2.21 -16.34 -4.17
C GLY A 70 -2.73 -15.16 -3.35
N PHE A 71 -3.62 -15.42 -2.40
CA PHE A 71 -4.08 -14.40 -1.46
C PHE A 71 -2.97 -13.88 -0.54
N ARG A 72 -2.09 -14.75 -0.04
CA ARG A 72 -0.91 -14.35 0.74
C ARG A 72 0.07 -13.52 -0.09
N ALA A 73 0.29 -13.89 -1.35
CA ALA A 73 1.12 -13.12 -2.27
C ALA A 73 0.55 -11.70 -2.46
N ASP A 74 -0.76 -11.58 -2.67
CA ASP A 74 -1.43 -10.30 -2.83
C ASP A 74 -1.48 -9.47 -1.54
N ALA A 75 -1.57 -10.13 -0.39
CA ALA A 75 -1.44 -9.46 0.89
C ALA A 75 -0.05 -8.79 1.05
N LYS A 76 1.03 -9.43 0.57
CA LYS A 76 2.37 -8.80 0.53
C LYS A 76 2.42 -7.59 -0.41
N VAL A 77 1.73 -7.65 -1.55
CA VAL A 77 1.64 -6.49 -2.47
C VAL A 77 0.97 -5.31 -1.77
N PHE A 78 -0.12 -5.56 -1.04
CA PHE A 78 -0.80 -4.53 -0.27
C PHE A 78 0.07 -3.96 0.86
N ASP A 79 0.74 -4.82 1.62
CA ASP A 79 1.66 -4.39 2.68
C ASP A 79 2.79 -3.52 2.12
N THR A 80 3.27 -3.84 0.91
CA THR A 80 4.24 -3.03 0.18
C THR A 80 3.69 -1.66 -0.20
N TRP A 81 2.46 -1.57 -0.71
CA TRP A 81 1.81 -0.27 -0.97
C TRP A 81 1.64 0.55 0.31
N PHE A 82 1.23 -0.08 1.41
CA PHE A 82 1.03 0.59 2.69
C PHE A 82 2.34 1.13 3.26
N ASN A 83 3.39 0.31 3.27
CA ASN A 83 4.73 0.72 3.70
C ASN A 83 5.29 1.84 2.82
N ALA A 84 5.21 1.70 1.50
CA ALA A 84 5.67 2.72 0.56
C ALA A 84 4.93 4.05 0.76
N THR A 85 3.60 4.01 0.99
CA THR A 85 2.80 5.21 1.24
C THR A 85 3.19 5.89 2.56
N ARG A 86 3.38 5.11 3.62
CA ARG A 86 3.76 5.60 4.94
C ARG A 86 5.16 6.19 4.96
N LEU A 87 6.12 5.53 4.30
CA LEU A 87 7.47 6.05 4.10
C LEU A 87 7.43 7.35 3.30
N ALA A 88 6.72 7.36 2.17
CA ALA A 88 6.66 8.53 1.30
C ALA A 88 6.07 9.76 1.99
N ALA A 89 5.03 9.57 2.82
CA ALA A 89 4.47 10.64 3.63
C ALA A 89 5.52 11.25 4.58
N GLN A 90 6.33 10.42 5.26
CA GLN A 90 7.40 10.89 6.14
C GLN A 90 8.50 11.63 5.37
N VAL A 91 8.87 11.12 4.19
CA VAL A 91 9.89 11.74 3.33
C VAL A 91 9.42 13.10 2.80
N LEU A 92 8.17 13.19 2.33
CA LEU A 92 7.61 14.41 1.74
C LEU A 92 7.30 15.50 2.77
N ASP A 93 6.99 15.12 4.02
CA ASP A 93 6.75 16.07 5.12
C ASP A 93 8.04 16.78 5.57
N ARG A 94 9.21 16.15 5.36
CA ARG A 94 10.53 16.76 5.63
C ARG A 94 10.96 17.66 4.45
N ASP A 95 11.33 18.89 4.78
CA ASP A 95 11.34 20.05 3.87
C ASP A 95 12.73 20.46 3.33
N THR A 96 13.73 19.57 3.34
CA THR A 96 15.13 20.02 3.16
C THR A 96 15.86 19.68 1.86
N ASP A 97 15.40 18.75 1.01
CA ASP A 97 16.20 18.37 -0.18
C ASP A 97 15.44 18.55 -1.50
N ARG A 98 15.95 19.47 -2.34
CA ARG A 98 15.62 19.54 -3.78
C ARG A 98 16.25 18.35 -4.48
N ASN A 99 15.46 17.67 -5.29
CA ASN A 99 15.78 16.59 -6.24
C ASN A 99 16.94 15.65 -5.86
N TRP A 100 16.63 14.38 -5.55
CA TRP A 100 17.64 13.39 -5.21
C TRP A 100 17.18 11.96 -5.51
N VAL A 101 18.12 11.02 -5.46
CA VAL A 101 17.87 9.58 -5.56
C VAL A 101 18.64 8.86 -4.46
N ARG A 102 17.97 8.06 -3.62
CA ARG A 102 18.58 7.35 -2.49
C ARG A 102 17.86 6.05 -2.20
N SER A 103 18.55 5.15 -1.49
CA SER A 103 17.89 4.00 -0.87
C SER A 103 17.21 4.43 0.42
N SER A 104 16.04 3.87 0.71
CA SER A 104 15.37 4.02 2.01
C SER A 104 16.22 3.50 3.18
N SER A 105 17.15 2.56 2.93
CA SER A 105 18.10 2.09 3.94
C SER A 105 19.06 3.18 4.42
N GLU A 106 19.34 4.18 3.57
CA GLU A 106 20.25 5.31 3.82
C GLU A 106 19.54 6.49 4.51
N ILE A 107 18.24 6.37 4.85
CA ILE A 107 17.46 7.44 5.46
C ILE A 107 17.30 7.18 6.96
N ASP A 108 18.14 7.82 7.75
CA ASP A 108 18.29 7.54 9.18
C ASP A 108 17.06 7.85 10.04
N TYR A 109 16.25 8.83 9.65
CA TYR A 109 15.05 9.21 10.41
C TYR A 109 13.87 8.25 10.21
N LEU A 110 13.93 7.34 9.22
CA LEU A 110 12.90 6.32 9.05
C LEU A 110 13.14 5.19 10.03
N LYS A 111 12.09 4.64 10.64
CA LYS A 111 12.23 3.42 11.45
C LYS A 111 12.64 2.24 10.57
N PRO A 112 13.44 1.28 11.07
CA PRO A 112 13.89 0.13 10.27
C PRO A 112 12.76 -0.61 9.56
N GLU A 113 11.63 -0.83 10.25
CA GLU A 113 10.44 -1.51 9.71
C GLU A 113 9.71 -0.73 8.61
N ASP A 114 9.99 0.57 8.47
CA ASP A 114 9.39 1.44 7.43
C ASP A 114 10.21 1.45 6.15
N ARG A 115 11.49 1.05 6.24
CA ARG A 115 12.45 1.09 5.14
C ARG A 115 12.28 -0.07 4.17
N LEU A 116 11.48 -1.10 4.53
CA LEU A 116 11.44 -2.36 3.80
C LEU A 116 10.06 -2.63 3.18
N ASP A 117 10.07 -3.25 1.99
CA ASP A 117 8.89 -3.85 1.40
C ASP A 117 8.51 -5.17 2.11
N ALA A 118 7.39 -5.77 1.72
CA ALA A 118 6.88 -6.98 2.36
C ALA A 118 7.74 -8.24 2.11
N TRP A 119 8.75 -8.14 1.25
CA TRP A 119 9.76 -9.18 1.00
C TRP A 119 11.08 -8.89 1.71
N GLY A 120 11.18 -7.79 2.44
CA GLY A 120 12.38 -7.41 3.21
C GLY A 120 13.40 -6.61 2.42
N HIS A 121 13.04 -6.08 1.24
CA HIS A 121 13.95 -5.28 0.43
C HIS A 121 13.80 -3.79 0.75
N ALA A 122 14.91 -3.06 0.74
CA ALA A 122 14.87 -1.61 0.79
C ALA A 122 14.19 -1.02 -0.46
N PHE A 123 13.41 0.04 -0.29
CA PHE A 123 12.89 0.84 -1.39
C PHE A 123 13.95 1.75 -2.01
N CYS A 124 13.86 1.96 -3.31
CA CYS A 124 14.52 3.08 -3.99
C CYS A 124 13.60 4.30 -4.08
N LEU A 125 14.15 5.48 -3.83
CA LEU A 125 13.40 6.71 -3.70
C LEU A 125 13.98 7.77 -4.63
N LEU A 126 13.13 8.35 -5.46
CA LEU A 126 13.47 9.43 -6.38
C LEU A 126 12.56 10.62 -6.09
N ARG A 127 13.11 11.68 -5.49
CA ARG A 127 12.39 12.92 -5.23
C ARG A 127 12.58 13.89 -6.38
N ARG A 128 11.50 14.50 -6.83
CA ARG A 128 11.47 15.65 -7.75
C ARG A 128 10.53 16.68 -7.17
N GLU A 129 11.09 17.73 -6.57
CA GLU A 129 10.35 18.79 -5.88
C GLU A 129 9.36 18.22 -4.84
N ASN A 130 8.05 18.33 -5.12
CA ASN A 130 6.95 17.88 -4.29
C ASN A 130 6.47 16.45 -4.61
N THR A 131 7.06 15.81 -5.62
CA THR A 131 6.74 14.45 -6.03
C THR A 131 7.82 13.47 -5.56
N LEU A 132 7.40 12.30 -5.10
CA LEU A 132 8.25 11.19 -4.75
C LEU A 132 7.81 9.95 -5.51
N LEU A 133 8.77 9.34 -6.20
CA LEU A 133 8.67 8.00 -6.76
C LEU A 133 9.30 7.02 -5.77
N VAL A 134 8.56 5.98 -5.42
CA VAL A 134 9.00 4.87 -4.59
C VAL A 134 8.99 3.61 -5.42
N ILE A 135 10.12 2.90 -5.46
CA ILE A 135 10.29 1.65 -6.20
C ILE A 135 10.60 0.53 -5.22
N SER A 136 9.82 -0.55 -5.26
CA SER A 136 10.09 -1.81 -4.57
C SER A 136 10.51 -2.86 -5.58
N ALA A 137 11.48 -3.70 -5.19
CA ALA A 137 11.92 -4.84 -5.98
C ALA A 137 10.84 -5.95 -6.06
N GLY A 138 9.87 -5.93 -5.15
CA GLY A 138 8.79 -6.91 -5.11
C GLY A 138 9.31 -8.32 -4.88
N SER A 139 8.62 -9.31 -5.46
CA SER A 139 9.06 -10.70 -5.42
C SER A 139 10.19 -11.03 -6.40
N ALA A 140 10.66 -10.07 -7.21
CA ALA A 140 11.60 -10.30 -8.31
C ALA A 140 13.05 -9.94 -7.99
N ALA A 141 13.45 -9.98 -6.72
CA ALA A 141 14.84 -9.74 -6.34
C ALA A 141 15.73 -10.97 -6.62
N PRO A 142 16.62 -10.90 -7.62
CA PRO A 142 18.01 -11.30 -7.39
C PRO A 142 19.02 -10.19 -7.71
N SER A 143 18.57 -9.09 -8.32
CA SER A 143 19.37 -7.91 -8.65
C SER A 143 18.57 -6.65 -8.33
N THR A 144 18.64 -6.18 -7.08
CA THR A 144 18.02 -4.91 -6.68
C THR A 144 18.61 -3.80 -7.55
N PRO A 145 17.81 -2.98 -8.25
CA PRO A 145 18.35 -1.86 -9.00
C PRO A 145 19.13 -0.97 -8.03
N LEU A 146 20.39 -0.64 -8.36
CA LEU A 146 21.12 0.38 -7.64
C LEU A 146 20.31 1.66 -7.80
N CYS A 147 19.78 2.21 -6.71
CA CYS A 147 18.85 3.33 -6.79
C CYS A 147 19.41 4.52 -7.59
N ARG A 148 20.74 4.61 -7.69
CA ARG A 148 21.48 5.64 -8.43
C ARG A 148 21.22 5.61 -9.94
N ASP A 149 20.83 4.49 -10.52
CA ASP A 149 20.58 4.34 -11.95
C ASP A 149 19.15 4.76 -12.36
N ILE A 150 18.32 5.15 -11.38
CA ILE A 150 16.96 5.60 -11.62
C ILE A 150 16.99 7.06 -12.05
N HIS A 151 16.75 7.29 -13.33
CA HIS A 151 16.62 8.61 -13.93
C HIS A 151 15.20 8.77 -14.48
N MET A 152 14.46 9.74 -13.91
CA MET A 152 13.15 10.14 -14.42
C MET A 152 12.95 11.63 -14.12
N GLU A 153 12.40 12.34 -15.11
CA GLU A 153 12.10 13.76 -15.02
C GLU A 153 10.74 14.02 -14.36
N ALA A 154 10.55 15.21 -13.78
CA ALA A 154 9.30 15.57 -13.11
C ALA A 154 8.06 15.45 -14.02
N ARG A 155 8.23 15.76 -15.33
CA ARG A 155 7.18 15.65 -16.35
C ARG A 155 6.74 14.21 -16.61
N GLU A 156 7.64 13.24 -16.47
CA GLU A 156 7.36 11.82 -16.67
C GLU A 156 6.65 11.26 -15.44
N LEU A 157 7.09 11.67 -14.25
CA LEU A 157 6.43 11.32 -12.99
C LEU A 157 4.97 11.81 -12.94
N ALA A 158 4.70 13.01 -13.44
CA ALA A 158 3.36 13.58 -13.47
C ALA A 158 2.35 12.80 -14.35
N GLN A 159 2.84 11.95 -15.27
CA GLN A 159 1.99 11.11 -16.13
C GLN A 159 1.58 9.81 -15.44
N LEU A 160 2.28 9.42 -14.37
CA LEU A 160 1.97 8.20 -13.63
C LEU A 160 0.78 8.42 -12.68
N PRO A 161 -0.12 7.43 -12.52
CA PRO A 161 -1.23 7.54 -11.58
C PRO A 161 -0.73 7.63 -10.12
N HIS A 162 -1.10 8.72 -9.46
CA HIS A 162 -0.71 8.97 -8.07
C HIS A 162 -1.49 8.10 -7.08
N GLY A 163 -0.80 7.64 -6.02
CA GLY A 163 -1.40 6.88 -4.92
C GLY A 163 -1.78 5.43 -5.25
N LYS A 164 -1.50 4.96 -6.47
CA LYS A 164 -1.64 3.57 -6.90
C LYS A 164 -0.29 2.89 -6.96
N LEU A 165 -0.25 1.60 -6.62
CA LEU A 165 0.93 0.76 -6.83
C LEU A 165 0.88 0.18 -8.24
N LEU A 166 1.87 0.49 -9.06
CA LEU A 166 1.99 -0.01 -10.43
C LEU A 166 2.92 -1.21 -10.44
N GLU A 167 2.45 -2.35 -10.93
CA GLU A 167 3.29 -3.52 -11.17
C GLU A 167 3.92 -3.42 -12.57
N SER A 168 5.23 -3.60 -12.66
CA SER A 168 5.97 -3.66 -13.91
C SER A 168 6.00 -5.09 -14.50
N PRO A 169 6.39 -5.28 -15.77
CA PRO A 169 6.59 -6.62 -16.34
C PRO A 169 7.62 -7.46 -15.57
N SER A 170 8.61 -6.81 -14.96
CA SER A 170 9.64 -7.46 -14.14
C SER A 170 9.22 -7.66 -12.68
N ARG A 171 7.92 -7.50 -12.35
CA ARG A 171 7.34 -7.65 -11.00
C ARG A 171 7.94 -6.71 -9.95
N THR A 172 8.55 -5.62 -10.39
CA THR A 172 8.84 -4.48 -9.52
C THR A 172 7.60 -3.63 -9.34
N PHE A 173 7.52 -2.91 -8.23
CA PHE A 173 6.39 -2.07 -7.89
C PHE A 173 6.79 -0.61 -7.83
N VAL A 174 5.94 0.26 -8.37
CA VAL A 174 6.19 1.70 -8.47
C VAL A 174 5.02 2.46 -7.87
N LEU A 175 5.29 3.38 -6.96
CA LEU A 175 4.31 4.27 -6.37
C LEU A 175 4.75 5.72 -6.57
N VAL A 176 3.85 6.55 -7.09
CA VAL A 176 4.05 8.00 -7.18
C VAL A 176 3.15 8.72 -6.18
N LEU A 177 3.73 9.60 -5.39
CA LEU A 177 3.03 10.43 -4.43
C LEU A 177 3.45 11.88 -4.58
N ASP A 178 2.48 12.78 -4.40
CA ASP A 178 2.69 14.22 -4.47
C ASP A 178 2.24 14.86 -3.16
N LYS A 179 3.07 15.76 -2.62
CA LYS A 179 2.85 16.44 -1.34
C LYS A 179 1.53 17.22 -1.33
N ASN A 180 1.20 17.90 -2.43
CA ASN A 180 0.00 18.75 -2.52
C ASN A 180 -1.27 17.88 -2.58
N ARG A 181 -1.22 16.72 -3.25
CA ARG A 181 -2.34 15.75 -3.27
C ARG A 181 -2.53 15.02 -1.95
N LEU A 182 -1.46 14.79 -1.19
CA LEU A 182 -1.56 14.21 0.14
C LEU A 182 -2.26 15.16 1.12
N GLN A 183 -1.96 16.46 1.06
CA GLN A 183 -2.57 17.48 1.93
C GLN A 183 -4.07 17.69 1.65
N THR A 184 -4.51 17.63 0.39
CA THR A 184 -5.94 17.73 0.02
C THR A 184 -6.75 16.49 0.38
N SER A 185 -6.08 15.36 0.66
CA SER A 185 -6.72 14.11 1.09
C SER A 185 -6.85 13.94 2.61
N LYS A 186 -6.44 14.94 3.41
CA LYS A 186 -6.64 14.93 4.86
C LYS A 186 -8.15 14.91 5.12
N PRO A 187 -8.72 13.83 5.71
CA PRO A 187 -10.16 13.76 5.87
C PRO A 187 -10.61 14.87 6.82
N ALA A 188 -11.66 15.59 6.45
CA ALA A 188 -12.47 16.31 7.42
C ALA A 188 -12.83 15.35 8.57
N PRO A 189 -12.91 15.83 9.83
CA PRO A 189 -13.20 14.98 10.98
C PRO A 189 -14.46 14.15 10.68
N LEU A 190 -14.32 12.82 10.75
CA LEU A 190 -15.42 11.90 10.48
C LEU A 190 -16.57 12.20 11.46
N PRO A 191 -17.81 12.39 10.99
CA PRO A 191 -18.95 12.38 11.88
C PRO A 191 -19.05 10.98 12.50
N THR A 192 -19.28 10.93 13.81
CA THR A 192 -19.28 9.78 14.74
C THR A 192 -20.20 8.60 14.36
N PHE A 193 -20.86 8.61 13.19
CA PHE A 193 -21.95 7.70 12.84
C PHE A 193 -21.54 6.38 12.15
N VAL A 194 -20.29 6.21 11.70
CA VAL A 194 -19.91 5.00 10.91
C VAL A 194 -19.60 3.77 11.78
N LEU A 195 -19.52 3.92 13.11
CA LEU A 195 -19.26 2.80 14.03
C LEU A 195 -20.45 1.86 14.26
N LEU A 196 -21.65 2.16 13.74
CA LEU A 196 -22.87 1.40 14.05
C LEU A 196 -23.22 0.28 13.05
N CYS A 197 -22.53 0.15 11.91
CA CYS A 197 -22.89 -0.89 10.92
C CYS A 197 -22.27 -2.27 11.15
N PHE A 198 -21.40 -2.45 12.15
CA PHE A 198 -20.75 -3.75 12.45
C PHE A 198 -21.29 -4.49 13.68
N CYS A 199 -22.35 -4.00 14.32
CA CYS A 199 -23.01 -4.74 15.41
C CYS A 199 -24.53 -4.63 15.29
N ARG A 200 -25.14 -5.52 14.49
CA ARG A 200 -26.56 -5.88 14.70
C ARG A 200 -26.62 -7.36 15.06
N PRO A 201 -26.78 -7.71 16.35
CA PRO A 201 -27.04 -9.08 16.74
C PRO A 201 -28.45 -9.47 16.28
N HIS A 202 -28.54 -10.70 15.76
CA HIS A 202 -29.78 -11.42 15.54
C HIS A 202 -30.65 -11.38 16.81
N LEU A 203 -31.83 -10.79 16.74
CA LEU A 203 -32.90 -11.06 17.69
C LEU A 203 -34.05 -11.70 16.93
N ARG A 204 -34.25 -12.99 17.22
CA ARG A 204 -35.44 -13.76 16.90
C ARG A 204 -36.67 -13.09 17.51
N ASN A 205 -37.78 -13.16 16.79
CA ASN A 205 -39.07 -13.61 17.31
C ASN A 205 -39.73 -14.45 16.22
#